data_AF-A0A2P8LIM4-F1
#
_entry.id   AF-A0A2P8LIM4-F1
#
_cell.length_a   1.000
_cell.length_b   1.000
_cell.length_c   1.000
_cell.angle_alpha   90.00
_cell.angle_beta   90.00
_cell.angle_gamma   90.00
#
_symmetry.space_group_name_H-M   'P 1'
#
loop_
_entity.id
_entity.type
_entity.pdbx_description
1 polymer ?
#
loop_
_entity_poly.entity_id
_entity_poly.type
_entity_poly.pdbx_seq_one_letter_code
_entity_poly.pdbx_strand_id
1 'polypeptide(L)' 'MNTQTNALDYQQCVQNAALAFLKRHQAEHLGDLSTLRKRAVIHLVENLDVAEPVATKLTELAHIELLDLPKRQRSANS' A
#
# COMPACT_ATOMS: atom_id res chain seq x y z
N MET A 1 -5.21 -27.93 1.82
CA MET A 1 -5.42 -26.68 1.05
C MET A 1 -5.58 -25.55 2.05
N ASN A 2 -4.72 -24.51 2.03
CA ASN A 2 -5.03 -23.15 2.54
C ASN A 2 -3.79 -22.26 2.84
N THR A 3 -2.57 -22.76 2.97
CA THR A 3 -1.39 -21.91 3.28
C THR A 3 -1.16 -20.82 2.22
N GLN A 4 -1.37 -21.14 0.94
CA GLN A 4 -1.23 -20.18 -0.15
C GLN A 4 -2.33 -19.12 -0.18
N THR A 5 -3.57 -19.49 0.16
CA THR A 5 -4.72 -18.58 0.23
C THR A 5 -4.54 -17.59 1.37
N ASN A 6 -4.17 -18.08 2.55
CA ASN A 6 -3.89 -17.24 3.73
C ASN A 6 -2.74 -16.26 3.48
N ALA A 7 -1.70 -16.67 2.74
CA ALA A 7 -0.58 -15.81 2.40
C ALA A 7 -0.98 -14.69 1.42
N LEU A 8 -1.83 -14.99 0.44
CA LEU A 8 -2.37 -13.99 -0.50
C LEU A 8 -3.30 -13.02 0.22
N ASP A 9 -4.22 -13.51 1.05
CA ASP A 9 -5.14 -12.68 1.84
C ASP A 9 -4.38 -11.76 2.79
N TYR A 10 -3.33 -12.26 3.44
CA TYR A 10 -2.44 -11.46 4.28
C TYR A 10 -1.75 -10.35 3.49
N GLN A 11 -1.15 -10.66 2.34
CA GLN A 11 -0.49 -9.67 1.49
C GLN A 11 -1.46 -8.60 0.99
N GLN A 12 -2.67 -9.00 0.59
CA GLN A 12 -3.71 -8.06 0.16
C GLN A 12 -4.17 -7.16 1.31
N CYS A 13 -4.32 -7.71 2.51
CA CYS A 13 -4.69 -6.93 3.70
C CYS A 13 -3.64 -5.85 4.01
N VAL A 14 -2.36 -6.23 4.04
CA VAL A 14 -1.25 -5.31 4.32
C VAL A 14 -1.08 -4.27 3.20
N GLN A 15 -1.23 -4.66 1.93
CA GLN A 15 -1.21 -3.72 0.80
C GLN A 15 -2.36 -2.71 0.89
N ASN A 16 -3.56 -3.15 1.25
CA ASN A 16 -4.71 -2.26 1.42
C ASN A 16 -4.51 -1.28 2.59
N ALA A 17 -3.91 -1.73 3.69
CA ALA A 17 -3.55 -0.87 4.81
C ALA A 17 -2.52 0.20 4.38
N ALA A 18 -1.50 -0.20 3.62
CA ALA A 18 -0.52 0.73 3.05
C ALA A 18 -1.20 1.75 2.12
N LEU A 19 -2.06 1.29 1.22
CA LEU A 19 -2.79 2.15 0.27
C LEU A 19 -3.67 3.18 0.99
N ALA A 20 -4.38 2.75 2.05
CA ALA A 20 -5.20 3.64 2.86
C ALA A 20 -4.35 4.71 3.57
N PHE A 21 -3.19 4.33 4.10
CA PHE A 21 -2.25 5.26 4.71
C PHE A 21 -1.74 6.28 3.69
N LEU A 22 -1.27 5.81 2.52
CA LEU A 22 -0.76 6.67 1.45
C LEU A 22 -1.82 7.68 0.97
N LYS A 23 -3.07 7.24 0.78
CA LYS A 23 -4.19 8.11 0.35
C LYS A 23 -4.51 9.22 1.36
N ARG A 24 -4.44 8.92 2.67
CA ARG A 24 -4.73 9.90 3.72
C ARG A 24 -3.60 10.93 3.87
N HIS A 25 -2.36 10.47 3.81
CA HIS A 25 -1.19 11.30 4.09
C HIS A 25 -0.55 11.93 2.83
N GLN A 26 -0.98 11.61 1.61
CA GLN A 26 -0.43 12.23 0.39
C GLN A 26 -0.60 13.76 0.36
N ALA A 27 -1.70 14.28 0.93
CA ALA A 27 -1.97 15.72 0.97
C ALA A 27 -1.05 16.46 1.94
N GLU A 28 -0.62 15.78 3.02
CA GLU A 28 0.29 16.35 4.03
C GLU A 28 1.72 16.48 3.50
N HIS A 29 2.12 15.61 2.59
CA HIS A 29 3.50 15.50 2.12
C HIS A 29 3.83 16.34 0.88
N LEU A 30 2.87 17.05 0.29
CA LEU A 30 3.04 18.01 -0.83
C LEU A 30 4.00 17.56 -1.96
N GLY A 31 4.10 16.24 -2.22
CA GLY A 31 4.95 15.68 -3.27
C GLY A 31 6.22 14.95 -2.78
N ASP A 32 6.56 14.95 -1.49
CA ASP A 32 7.62 14.06 -0.97
C ASP A 32 7.09 12.63 -0.78
N LEU A 33 6.94 11.96 -1.93
CA LEU A 33 6.50 10.57 -2.00
C LEU A 33 7.51 9.61 -1.36
N SER A 34 8.79 9.97 -1.31
CA SER A 34 9.82 9.13 -0.70
C SER A 34 9.67 9.07 0.81
N THR A 35 9.45 10.21 1.46
CA THR A 35 9.17 10.28 2.90
C THR A 35 7.82 9.64 3.23
N LEU A 36 6.79 9.88 2.41
CA LEU A 36 5.49 9.25 2.58
C LEU A 36 5.57 7.71 2.55
N ARG A 37 6.32 7.14 1.60
CA ARG A 37 6.54 5.67 1.53
C ARG A 37 7.28 5.16 2.76
N LYS A 38 8.34 5.85 3.22
CA LYS A 38 9.07 5.46 4.44
C LYS A 38 8.15 5.45 5.66
N ARG A 39 7.30 6.47 5.83
CA ARG A 39 6.32 6.52 6.93
C ARG A 39 5.29 5.38 6.84
N ALA A 40 4.84 5.03 5.63
CA ALA A 40 3.95 3.89 5.45
C ALA A 40 4.63 2.57 5.86
N VAL A 41 5.88 2.33 5.47
CA VAL A 41 6.64 1.14 5.90
C VAL A 41 6.75 1.08 7.43
N ILE A 42 7.16 2.18 8.06
CA ILE A 42 7.25 2.26 9.53
C ILE A 42 5.90 1.95 10.18
N HIS A 43 4.80 2.51 9.66
CA HIS A 43 3.47 2.25 10.19
C HIS A 43 3.10 0.76 10.12
N LEU A 44 3.35 0.10 8.99
CA LEU A 44 3.08 -1.33 8.82
C LEU A 44 3.91 -2.20 9.78
N VAL A 45 5.18 -1.85 9.99
CA VAL A 45 6.07 -2.58 10.91
C VAL A 45 5.62 -2.36 12.36
N GLU A 46 5.48 -1.11 12.80
CA GLU A 46 5.23 -0.79 14.20
C GLU A 46 3.79 -1.05 14.66
N ASN A 47 2.79 -0.89 13.77
CA ASN A 47 1.38 -0.97 14.16
C ASN A 47 0.69 -2.25 13.70
N LEU A 48 1.20 -2.90 12.66
CA LEU A 48 0.64 -4.14 12.11
C LEU A 48 1.58 -5.35 12.24
N ASP A 49 2.73 -5.18 12.89
CA ASP A 49 3.74 -6.23 13.14
C ASP A 49 4.16 -6.95 11.85
N VAL A 50 4.19 -6.22 10.74
CA VAL A 50 4.59 -6.75 9.44
C VAL A 50 6.12 -6.74 9.35
N ALA A 51 6.71 -7.85 8.89
CA ALA A 51 8.14 -7.89 8.63
C ALA A 51 8.56 -6.78 7.64
N GLU A 52 9.60 -6.01 7.98
CA GLU A 52 10.11 -4.89 7.17
C GLU A 52 10.28 -5.18 5.65
N PRO A 53 10.85 -6.32 5.21
CA PRO A 53 10.93 -6.62 3.77
C PRO A 53 9.55 -6.79 3.12
N VAL A 54 8.56 -7.32 3.85
CA VAL A 54 7.19 -7.47 3.36
C VAL A 54 6.48 -6.12 3.34
N ALA A 55 6.61 -5.33 4.40
CA ALA A 55 6.06 -3.98 4.48
C ALA A 55 6.58 -3.07 3.37
N THR A 56 7.89 -3.14 3.08
CA THR A 56 8.52 -2.39 1.98
C THR A 56 7.92 -2.79 0.64
N LYS A 57 7.92 -4.09 0.32
CA LYS A 57 7.37 -4.60 -0.95
C LYS A 57 5.90 -4.23 -1.15
N LEU A 58 5.07 -4.40 -0.13
CA LEU A 58 3.63 -4.13 -0.24
C LEU A 58 3.32 -2.63 -0.29
N THR A 59 4.17 -1.79 0.34
CA THR A 59 4.08 -0.33 0.21
C THR A 59 4.43 0.12 -1.20
N GLU A 60 5.45 -0.47 -1.83
CA GLU A 60 5.77 -0.19 -3.25
C GLU A 60 4.63 -0.57 -4.18
N LEU A 61 4.03 -1.75 -3.99
CA LEU A 61 2.86 -2.18 -4.76
C LEU A 61 1.66 -1.25 -4.56
N ALA A 62 1.36 -0.87 -3.32
CA ALA A 62 0.31 0.09 -3.00
C ALA A 62 0.57 1.47 -3.64
N HIS A 63 1.83 1.90 -3.71
CA HIS A 63 2.20 3.15 -4.34
C HIS A 63 2.00 3.12 -5.86
N ILE A 64 2.40 2.04 -6.53
CA ILE A 64 2.13 1.84 -7.96
C ILE A 64 0.62 1.84 -8.22
N GLU A 65 -0.15 1.11 -7.40
CA GLU A 65 -1.61 1.06 -7.50
C GLU A 65 -2.25 2.44 -7.31
N LEU A 66 -1.76 3.25 -6.37
CA LEU A 66 -2.21 4.62 -6.16
C LEU A 66 -2.00 5.50 -7.40
N LEU A 67 -0.87 5.34 -8.09
CA LEU A 67 -0.52 6.07 -9.30
C LEU A 67 -1.28 5.57 -10.55
N ASP A 68 -1.65 4.28 -10.59
CA ASP A 68 -2.41 3.68 -11.69
C ASP A 68 -3.94 3.76 -11.51
N LEU A 69 -4.43 4.07 -10.32
CA LEU A 69 -5.87 4.29 -10.04
C LEU A 69 -6.57 5.31 -10.97
N PRO A 70 -5.93 6.42 -11.43
CA PRO A 70 -6.53 7.35 -12.37
C PRO A 70 -6.87 6.73 -13.73
N LYS A 71 -6.23 5.61 -14.11
CA LYS A 71 -6.45 4.94 -15.41
C LYS A 71 -7.66 4.01 -15.38
N ARG A 72 -7.95 3.39 -14.24
CA ARG A 72 -9.04 2.42 -14.13
C ARG A 72 -10.43 3.06 -14.05
N GLN A 73 -10.53 4.27 -13.48
CA GLN A 73 -11.81 4.99 -13.40
C GLN A 73 -12.29 5.59 -14.73
N ARG A 74 -11.43 5.74 -15.75
CA ARG A 74 -11.85 6.22 -17.07
C ARG A 74 -12.38 5.13 -18.01
N SER A 75 -12.09 3.86 -17.75
CA SER A 75 -12.51 2.75 -18.64
C SER A 75 -13.83 2.09 -18.26
N ALA A 76 -14.42 2.42 -17.11
CA ALA A 76 -15.73 1.93 -16.67
C ALA A 76 -16.90 2.84 -17.09
N ASN A 77 -16.63 3.86 -17.90
CA ASN A 77 -17.63 4.79 -18.43
C ASN A 77 -17.39 5.03 -19.93
N SER A 78 -17.52 3.97 -20.73
CA SER A 78 -17.63 4.00 -22.19
C SER A 78 -18.50 2.85 -22.67
#